data_AF-A0A956F6Y0-F1
#
_entry.id   AF-A0A956F6Y0-F1
#
_cell.length_a   1.000
_cell.length_b   1.000
_cell.length_c   1.000
_cell.angle_alpha   90.00
_cell.angle_beta   90.00
_cell.angle_gamma   90.00
#
_symmetry.space_group_name_H-M   'P 1'
#
loop_
_entity.id
_entity.type
_entity.pdbx_description
1 polymer ?
#
loop_
_entity_poly.entity_id
_entity_poly.type
_entity_poly.pdbx_seq_one_letter_code
_entity_poly.pdbx_strand_id
1 'polypeptide(L)'
;MTFLTAFLSHARADRTFVERVADALTRRGILVWLDSEQLVLGGDLSGELRRSIERQSTIVTFVSESAITREWVNDEWAHAIERSERDPESVLPVFMGAPLALVQRHDVLRRHWLHPDGDRVKKLGHVVSSETPTDEDSEQAAREIARAIYARHELSKQREVAVVLDQRGDGTRIGEPPGLTPAIRSLEIPCLVFRPDRGSRANKETLTGEAWEAFVGDIDESLRAGLSGEQGKTVRLLGRSQLALPLWFGRRLQRSTWTILFAYGGPRAECFSNKGWGFLAPPQGGDAACTKRTPHLTPPKTGAACPHIALALCPANRLLDIRDYLKSVDAAPKHGLWIETGILASSDQVKTLVANSVALLEELRDRFGTRRVSLFSALPFHALPLLGAALDQVGVQLTFMEYAAGQDKSLSPAETYVGIEL
;
A
#
# COMPACT_ATOMS: atom_id res chain seq x y z
N MET A 1 6.73 -12.92 10.66
CA MET A 1 6.61 -12.23 9.36
C MET A 1 7.97 -11.70 9.03
N THR A 2 8.34 -11.75 7.76
CA THR A 2 9.61 -11.23 7.29
C THR A 2 9.35 -9.91 6.59
N PHE A 3 9.62 -8.79 7.26
CA PHE A 3 9.51 -7.49 6.63
C PHE A 3 10.58 -7.32 5.56
N LEU A 4 10.21 -6.67 4.46
CA LEU A 4 11.18 -6.20 3.50
C LEU A 4 11.83 -4.92 4.06
N THR A 5 13.13 -4.96 4.25
CA THR A 5 13.87 -3.93 4.99
C THR A 5 15.11 -3.47 4.23
N ALA A 6 15.36 -2.15 4.24
CA ALA A 6 16.52 -1.51 3.65
C ALA A 6 17.22 -0.59 4.65
N PHE A 7 18.54 -0.76 4.79
CA PHE A 7 19.38 0.19 5.53
C PHE A 7 20.20 1.00 4.52
N LEU A 8 20.04 2.32 4.50
CA LEU A 8 20.68 3.19 3.52
C LEU A 8 21.96 3.82 4.09
N SER A 9 23.09 3.17 3.84
CA SER A 9 24.41 3.64 4.23
C SER A 9 24.89 4.73 3.26
N HIS A 10 25.18 5.92 3.77
CA HIS A 10 25.48 7.09 2.94
C HIS A 10 26.39 8.10 3.65
N ALA A 11 27.12 8.91 2.87
CA ALA A 11 27.83 10.05 3.43
C ALA A 11 26.86 11.17 3.78
N ARG A 12 27.16 11.94 4.84
CA ARG A 12 26.32 13.08 5.28
C ARG A 12 26.03 14.09 4.16
N ALA A 13 26.93 14.26 3.20
CA ALA A 13 26.74 15.16 2.06
C ALA A 13 25.63 14.69 1.10
N ASP A 14 25.34 13.39 1.08
CA ASP A 14 24.38 12.76 0.16
C ASP A 14 22.98 12.65 0.79
N ARG A 15 22.83 13.08 2.05
CA ARG A 15 21.63 12.88 2.86
C ARG A 15 20.34 13.31 2.19
N THR A 16 20.30 14.47 1.55
CA THR A 16 19.09 15.00 0.89
C THR A 16 18.63 14.10 -0.26
N PHE A 17 19.55 13.49 -1.01
CA PHE A 17 19.19 12.53 -2.05
C PHE A 17 18.69 11.22 -1.43
N VAL A 18 19.39 10.72 -0.42
CA VAL A 18 19.07 9.44 0.23
C VAL A 18 17.75 9.51 1.02
N GLU A 19 17.40 10.65 1.60
CA GLU A 19 16.09 10.88 2.24
C GLU A 19 14.94 10.77 1.22
N ARG A 20 15.09 11.34 0.02
CA ARG A 20 14.11 11.19 -1.07
C ARG A 20 13.97 9.74 -1.52
N VAL A 21 15.08 9.02 -1.68
CA VAL A 21 15.07 7.57 -1.96
C VAL A 21 14.36 6.78 -0.85
N ALA A 22 14.58 7.15 0.41
CA ALA A 22 13.93 6.48 1.55
C ALA A 22 12.41 6.68 1.58
N ASP A 23 11.93 7.89 1.28
CA ASP A 23 10.50 8.17 1.17
C ASP A 23 9.87 7.37 0.01
N ALA A 24 10.55 7.33 -1.14
CA ALA A 24 10.14 6.56 -2.30
C ALA A 24 10.12 5.04 -2.07
N LEU A 25 11.07 4.49 -1.31
CA LEU A 25 11.09 3.07 -0.90
C LEU A 25 9.96 2.72 0.08
N THR A 26 9.62 3.67 0.96
CA THR A 26 8.55 3.54 1.95
C THR A 26 7.18 3.41 1.29
N ARG A 27 6.94 4.17 0.21
CA ARG A 27 5.74 4.02 -0.64
C ARG A 27 5.70 2.71 -1.43
N ARG A 28 6.85 2.03 -1.56
CA ARG A 28 7.01 0.74 -2.26
C ARG A 28 7.05 -0.47 -1.31
N GLY A 29 6.55 -0.31 -0.08
CA GLY A 29 6.34 -1.46 0.80
C GLY A 29 7.58 -1.88 1.58
N ILE A 30 8.65 -1.09 1.57
CA ILE A 30 9.93 -1.41 2.21
C ILE A 30 10.09 -0.53 3.45
N LEU A 31 10.42 -1.15 4.58
CA LEU A 31 10.79 -0.40 5.78
C LEU A 31 12.24 0.11 5.62
N VAL A 32 12.46 1.39 5.89
CA VAL A 32 13.76 2.03 5.63
C VAL A 32 14.37 2.63 6.90
N TRP A 33 15.69 2.46 7.04
CA TRP A 33 16.52 3.08 8.08
C TRP A 33 17.67 3.87 7.43
N LEU A 34 17.94 5.08 7.91
CA LEU A 34 18.95 5.98 7.35
C LEU A 34 20.22 6.12 8.19
N ASP A 35 20.16 5.82 9.48
CA ASP A 35 21.29 6.05 10.40
C ASP A 35 21.39 4.92 11.41
N SER A 36 22.62 4.55 11.76
CA SER A 36 22.97 3.74 12.93
C SER A 36 22.32 4.28 14.22
N GLU A 37 22.15 5.59 14.36
CA GLU A 37 21.43 6.19 15.49
C GLU A 37 19.93 5.91 15.43
N GLN A 38 19.30 5.73 14.26
CA GLN A 38 17.90 5.25 14.18
C GLN A 38 17.77 3.76 14.53
N LEU A 39 18.86 2.98 14.36
CA LEU A 39 18.96 1.61 14.86
C LEU A 39 19.19 1.56 16.39
N VAL A 40 19.78 2.61 16.98
CA VAL A 40 20.11 2.71 18.42
C VAL A 40 19.04 3.45 19.24
N LEU A 41 18.39 4.49 18.68
CA LEU A 41 17.40 5.37 19.32
C LEU A 41 15.94 4.94 19.08
N GLY A 42 15.71 3.76 18.49
CA GLY A 42 14.37 3.23 18.29
C GLY A 42 13.68 2.93 19.64
N GLY A 43 12.89 3.87 20.15
CA GLY A 43 11.95 3.61 21.23
C GLY A 43 11.02 2.44 20.90
N ASP A 44 10.60 1.68 21.92
CA ASP A 44 9.71 0.50 21.90
C ASP A 44 9.84 -0.49 20.72
N LEU A 45 10.98 -0.50 20.03
CA LEU A 45 11.29 -1.51 19.03
C LEU A 45 11.65 -2.78 19.79
N SER A 46 10.90 -3.86 19.59
CA SER A 46 11.25 -5.13 20.23
C SER A 46 12.66 -5.55 19.81
N GLY A 47 13.45 -6.06 20.75
CA GLY A 47 14.82 -6.51 20.46
C GLY A 47 14.89 -7.59 19.36
N GLU A 48 13.79 -8.29 19.10
CA GLU A 48 13.64 -9.26 18.00
C GLU A 48 13.52 -8.60 16.63
N LEU A 49 12.79 -7.48 16.53
CA LEU A 49 12.70 -6.72 15.28
C LEU A 49 14.05 -6.11 14.92
N ARG A 50 14.76 -5.52 15.89
CA ARG A 50 16.11 -4.99 15.69
C ARG A 50 17.07 -6.06 15.16
N ARG A 51 17.11 -7.23 15.80
CA ARG A 51 17.93 -8.37 15.34
C ARG A 51 17.51 -8.89 13.97
N SER A 52 16.22 -8.83 13.63
CA SER A 52 15.73 -9.24 12.32
C SER A 52 16.11 -8.23 11.24
N ILE A 53 16.06 -6.92 11.54
CA ILE A 53 16.55 -5.85 10.65
C ILE A 53 18.05 -6.04 10.43
N GLU A 54 18.86 -6.22 11.47
CA GLU A 54 20.30 -6.46 11.34
C GLU A 54 20.62 -7.74 10.53
N ARG A 55 19.77 -8.78 10.63
CA ARG A 55 20.01 -10.07 9.96
C ARG A 55 19.39 -10.21 8.57
N GLN A 56 18.32 -9.49 8.25
CA GLN A 56 17.54 -9.69 7.02
C GLN A 56 17.54 -8.49 6.10
N SER A 57 17.94 -7.30 6.56
CA SER A 57 17.97 -6.12 5.70
C SER A 57 18.95 -6.24 4.56
N THR A 58 18.54 -5.61 3.46
CA THR A 58 19.43 -5.25 2.36
C THR A 58 20.13 -3.96 2.76
N ILE A 59 21.46 -3.99 2.82
CA ILE A 59 22.28 -2.81 3.03
C ILE A 59 22.45 -2.15 1.67
N VAL A 60 21.93 -0.95 1.52
CA VAL A 60 22.11 -0.14 0.31
C VAL A 60 23.25 0.83 0.58
N THR A 61 24.35 0.67 -0.15
CA THR A 61 25.55 1.49 0.05
C THR A 61 25.63 2.55 -1.04
N PHE A 62 25.42 3.80 -0.68
CA PHE A 62 25.58 4.94 -1.56
C PHE A 62 27.06 5.30 -1.67
N VAL A 63 27.64 5.07 -2.84
CA VAL A 63 29.06 5.29 -3.13
C VAL A 63 29.21 6.57 -3.94
N SER A 64 29.73 7.61 -3.30
CA SER A 64 30.03 8.91 -3.91
C SER A 64 31.48 9.32 -3.68
N GLU A 65 31.92 10.38 -4.36
CA GLU A 65 33.21 11.04 -4.08
C GLU A 65 33.33 11.44 -2.59
N SER A 66 32.24 11.93 -2.00
CA SER A 66 32.22 12.35 -0.60
C SER A 66 32.30 11.15 0.36
N ALA A 67 31.78 10.00 -0.04
CA ALA A 67 31.84 8.77 0.73
C ALA A 67 33.25 8.15 0.71
N ILE A 68 33.90 8.08 -0.45
CA ILE A 68 35.22 7.41 -0.56
C ILE A 68 36.39 8.26 0.01
N THR A 69 36.18 9.54 0.31
CA THR A 69 37.23 10.44 0.79
C THR A 69 37.29 10.59 2.31
N ARG A 70 36.35 10.00 3.06
CA ARG A 70 36.25 10.15 4.52
C ARG A 70 36.65 8.88 5.26
N GLU A 71 37.44 9.03 6.31
CA GLU A 71 37.96 7.93 7.14
C GLU A 71 36.86 7.20 7.95
N TRP A 72 35.75 7.90 8.25
CA TRP A 72 34.59 7.40 9.02
C TRP A 72 33.80 6.29 8.30
N VAL A 73 34.04 6.11 7.00
CA VAL A 73 33.33 5.18 6.12
C VAL A 73 33.86 3.74 6.24
N ASN A 74 34.96 3.52 6.96
CA ASN A 74 35.59 2.20 7.04
C ASN A 74 34.83 1.17 7.91
N ASP A 75 34.25 1.56 9.05
CA ASP A 75 33.62 0.58 9.96
C ASP A 75 32.25 0.09 9.44
N GLU A 76 31.43 1.01 8.90
CA GLU A 76 30.11 0.68 8.37
C GLU A 76 30.21 -0.10 7.05
N TRP A 77 31.15 0.26 6.17
CA TRP A 77 31.40 -0.50 4.95
C TRP A 77 32.11 -1.82 5.22
N ALA A 78 32.99 -1.91 6.22
CA ALA A 78 33.55 -3.19 6.64
C ALA A 78 32.45 -4.16 7.09
N HIS A 79 31.46 -3.68 7.87
CA HIS A 79 30.31 -4.49 8.26
C HIS A 79 29.47 -4.94 7.05
N ALA A 80 29.14 -4.00 6.15
CA ALA A 80 28.42 -4.32 4.92
C ALA A 80 29.18 -5.38 4.10
N ILE A 81 30.49 -5.21 3.96
CA ILE A 81 31.34 -6.09 3.16
C ILE A 81 31.48 -7.47 3.78
N GLU A 82 31.72 -7.59 5.09
CA GLU A 82 31.71 -8.87 5.80
C GLU A 82 30.38 -9.61 5.58
N ARG A 83 29.27 -8.88 5.59
CA ARG A 83 27.95 -9.43 5.29
C ARG A 83 27.84 -9.87 3.83
N SER A 84 28.39 -9.10 2.89
CA SER A 84 28.42 -9.44 1.46
C SER A 84 29.26 -10.69 1.16
N GLU A 85 30.28 -11.00 1.96
CA GLU A 85 31.07 -12.23 1.81
C GLU A 85 30.25 -13.48 2.16
N ARG A 86 29.32 -13.36 3.12
CA ARG A 86 28.42 -14.45 3.52
C ARG A 86 27.18 -14.54 2.63
N ASP A 87 26.67 -13.40 2.21
CA ASP A 87 25.47 -13.25 1.40
C ASP A 87 25.68 -12.09 0.41
N PRO A 88 26.18 -12.38 -0.81
CA PRO A 88 26.49 -11.36 -1.80
C PRO A 88 25.31 -10.46 -2.16
N GLU A 89 24.07 -10.96 -2.03
CA GLU A 89 22.85 -10.18 -2.31
C GLU A 89 22.39 -9.31 -1.15
N SER A 90 23.10 -9.33 -0.02
CA SER A 90 22.74 -8.53 1.15
C SER A 90 23.20 -7.09 1.06
N VAL A 91 24.11 -6.79 0.13
CA VAL A 91 24.60 -5.44 -0.13
C VAL A 91 24.29 -5.04 -1.55
N LEU A 92 23.66 -3.88 -1.71
CA LEU A 92 23.33 -3.28 -2.99
C LEU A 92 24.06 -1.94 -3.14
N PRO A 93 25.07 -1.83 -4.02
CA PRO A 93 25.70 -0.55 -4.26
C PRO A 93 24.81 0.38 -5.10
N VAL A 94 24.84 1.66 -4.76
CA VAL A 94 24.27 2.76 -5.54
C VAL A 94 25.39 3.74 -5.81
N PHE A 95 25.93 3.74 -7.04
CA PHE A 95 27.03 4.63 -7.42
C PHE A 95 26.50 6.00 -7.80
N MET A 96 27.04 7.05 -7.20
CA MET A 96 26.79 8.45 -7.53
C MET A 96 28.03 9.01 -8.22
N GLY A 97 28.12 8.74 -9.53
CA GLY A 97 29.31 8.95 -10.35
C GLY A 97 29.80 7.67 -11.04
N ALA A 98 31.00 7.73 -11.62
CA ALA A 98 31.57 6.63 -12.39
C ALA A 98 31.99 5.43 -11.49
N PRO A 99 31.34 4.26 -11.57
CA PRO A 99 31.57 3.16 -10.62
C PRO A 99 33.01 2.68 -10.55
N LEU A 100 33.65 2.48 -11.70
CA LEU A 100 35.03 1.99 -11.78
C LEU A 100 36.03 2.94 -11.11
N ALA A 101 35.89 4.25 -11.36
CA ALA A 101 36.76 5.27 -10.78
C ALA A 101 36.61 5.34 -9.25
N LEU A 102 35.37 5.27 -8.74
CA LEU A 102 35.09 5.27 -7.31
C LEU A 102 35.66 4.03 -6.62
N VAL A 103 35.48 2.85 -7.23
CA VAL A 103 35.95 1.57 -6.69
C VAL A 103 37.48 1.50 -6.67
N GLN A 104 38.17 1.93 -7.73
CA GLN A 104 39.63 1.89 -7.81
C GLN A 104 40.31 2.81 -6.79
N ARG A 105 39.66 3.91 -6.38
CA ARG A 105 40.22 4.93 -5.49
C ARG A 105 40.05 4.63 -3.99
N HIS A 106 39.28 3.61 -3.63
CA HIS A 106 39.07 3.22 -2.23
C HIS A 106 39.57 1.80 -1.98
N ASP A 107 40.49 1.61 -1.03
CA ASP A 107 41.16 0.32 -0.83
C ASP A 107 40.21 -0.83 -0.54
N VAL A 108 39.20 -0.60 0.29
CA VAL A 108 38.22 -1.62 0.65
C VAL A 108 37.34 -1.98 -0.57
N LEU A 109 36.77 -0.99 -1.27
CA LEU A 109 35.96 -1.25 -2.47
C LEU A 109 36.78 -1.94 -3.56
N ARG A 110 38.03 -1.51 -3.76
CA ARG A 110 38.96 -2.12 -4.71
C ARG A 110 39.19 -3.60 -4.41
N ARG A 111 39.39 -3.98 -3.15
CA ARG A 111 39.62 -5.38 -2.76
C ARG A 111 38.39 -6.25 -3.00
N HIS A 112 37.21 -5.76 -2.65
CA HIS A 112 35.99 -6.59 -2.65
C HIS A 112 35.18 -6.49 -3.95
N TRP A 113 35.10 -5.32 -4.57
CA TRP A 113 34.19 -5.04 -5.68
C TRP A 113 34.88 -4.80 -7.03
N LEU A 114 36.21 -4.59 -7.10
CA LEU A 114 36.90 -4.58 -8.39
C LEU A 114 36.99 -6.01 -8.95
N HIS A 115 36.69 -6.18 -10.23
CA HIS A 115 36.86 -7.44 -10.92
C HIS A 115 38.37 -7.75 -11.11
N PRO A 116 38.80 -9.03 -11.11
CA PRO A 116 40.22 -9.38 -11.21
C PRO A 116 40.97 -8.85 -12.45
N ASP A 117 40.26 -8.48 -13.52
CA ASP A 117 40.85 -7.85 -14.72
C ASP A 117 41.24 -6.38 -14.50
N GLY A 118 40.70 -5.73 -13.46
CA GLY A 118 40.96 -4.33 -13.13
C GLY A 118 40.10 -3.31 -13.87
N ASP A 119 39.30 -3.74 -14.85
CA ASP A 119 38.64 -2.86 -15.82
C ASP A 119 37.11 -2.76 -15.62
N ARG A 120 36.56 -3.50 -14.65
CA ARG A 120 35.13 -3.46 -14.32
C ARG A 120 34.83 -3.72 -12.85
N VAL A 121 33.64 -3.31 -12.42
CA VAL A 121 33.13 -3.59 -11.07
C VAL A 121 32.34 -4.91 -11.09
N LYS A 122 32.57 -5.79 -10.10
CA LYS A 122 31.89 -7.08 -9.94
C LYS A 122 30.39 -6.93 -9.71
N LYS A 123 29.98 -5.92 -8.93
CA LYS A 123 28.59 -5.64 -8.58
C LYS A 123 28.26 -4.18 -8.85
N LEU A 124 27.52 -3.92 -9.93
CA LEU A 124 27.16 -2.54 -10.33
C LEU A 124 25.95 -1.99 -9.57
N GLY A 125 25.01 -2.84 -9.14
CA GLY A 125 23.79 -2.39 -8.47
C GLY A 125 23.03 -1.36 -9.31
N HIS A 126 22.92 -0.13 -8.82
CA HIS A 126 22.34 1.01 -9.56
C HIS A 126 23.36 2.15 -9.72
N VAL A 127 23.27 2.89 -10.83
CA VAL A 127 24.16 4.03 -11.12
C VAL A 127 23.33 5.29 -11.34
N VAL A 128 23.56 6.29 -10.51
CA VAL A 128 23.02 7.64 -10.64
C VAL A 128 24.03 8.47 -11.43
N SER A 129 23.65 8.82 -12.66
CA SER A 129 24.58 9.47 -13.61
C SER A 129 24.65 10.99 -13.44
N SER A 130 23.72 11.61 -12.70
CA SER A 130 23.67 13.05 -12.49
C SER A 130 24.62 13.50 -11.37
N GLU A 131 25.39 14.56 -11.62
CA GLU A 131 26.19 15.23 -10.59
C GLU A 131 25.33 15.89 -9.51
N THR A 132 24.09 16.28 -9.84
CA THR A 132 23.09 16.82 -8.91
C THR A 132 21.79 16.03 -9.07
N PRO A 133 21.60 14.96 -8.29
CA PRO A 133 20.46 14.07 -8.46
C PRO A 133 19.11 14.77 -8.23
N THR A 134 18.21 14.60 -9.20
CA THR A 134 16.84 15.11 -9.21
C THR A 134 15.88 14.22 -8.40
N ASP A 135 14.62 14.63 -8.27
CA ASP A 135 13.59 13.78 -7.67
C ASP A 135 13.33 12.54 -8.52
N GLU A 136 13.37 12.66 -9.86
CA GLU A 136 13.23 11.53 -10.78
C GLU A 136 14.37 10.51 -10.63
N ASP A 137 15.61 10.99 -10.44
CA ASP A 137 16.76 10.11 -10.13
C ASP A 137 16.52 9.33 -8.83
N SER A 138 15.93 9.97 -7.81
CA SER A 138 15.63 9.32 -6.54
C SER A 138 14.51 8.28 -6.66
N GLU A 139 13.48 8.55 -7.46
CA GLU A 139 12.42 7.59 -7.77
C GLU A 139 12.94 6.40 -8.58
N GLN A 140 13.82 6.63 -9.53
CA GLN A 140 14.43 5.56 -10.33
C GLN A 140 15.36 4.70 -9.46
N ALA A 141 16.18 5.30 -8.61
CA ALA A 141 17.02 4.58 -7.67
C ALA A 141 16.17 3.74 -6.70
N ALA A 142 15.10 4.31 -6.13
CA ALA A 142 14.18 3.58 -5.26
C ALA A 142 13.50 2.40 -5.98
N ARG A 143 13.09 2.56 -7.24
CA ARG A 143 12.53 1.47 -8.06
C ARG A 143 13.51 0.31 -8.24
N GLU A 144 14.76 0.60 -8.58
CA GLU A 144 15.78 -0.45 -8.77
C GLU A 144 16.17 -1.13 -7.45
N ILE A 145 16.28 -0.37 -6.36
CA ILE A 145 16.50 -0.91 -5.02
C ILE A 145 15.33 -1.82 -4.61
N ALA A 146 14.09 -1.38 -4.82
CA ALA A 146 12.91 -2.16 -4.47
C ALA A 146 12.85 -3.48 -5.26
N ARG A 147 13.14 -3.46 -6.57
CA ARG A 147 13.22 -4.66 -7.41
C ARG A 147 14.26 -5.65 -6.90
N ALA A 148 15.45 -5.17 -6.54
CA ALA A 148 16.50 -6.03 -5.97
C ALA A 148 16.06 -6.68 -4.65
N ILE A 149 15.38 -5.92 -3.77
CA ILE A 149 14.83 -6.45 -2.52
C ILE A 149 13.74 -7.47 -2.79
N TYR A 150 12.79 -7.20 -3.69
CA TYR A 150 11.75 -8.17 -4.05
C TYR A 150 12.33 -9.47 -4.60
N ALA A 151 13.36 -9.38 -5.43
CA ALA A 151 14.07 -10.52 -5.99
C ALA A 151 14.78 -11.35 -4.90
N ARG A 152 15.49 -10.68 -3.98
CA ARG A 152 16.16 -11.30 -2.83
C ARG A 152 15.19 -12.08 -1.94
N HIS A 153 13.97 -11.57 -1.75
CA HIS A 153 12.91 -12.24 -0.98
C HIS A 153 12.06 -13.21 -1.81
N GLU A 154 12.42 -13.43 -3.08
CA GLU A 154 11.72 -14.28 -4.04
C GLU A 154 10.21 -14.02 -4.09
N LEU A 155 9.81 -12.75 -3.95
CA LEU A 155 8.41 -12.37 -3.71
C LEU A 155 7.44 -12.92 -4.79
N SER A 156 7.91 -12.99 -6.03
CA SER A 156 7.15 -13.53 -7.16
C SER A 156 6.90 -15.04 -7.06
N LYS A 157 7.74 -15.78 -6.33
CA LYS A 157 7.60 -17.23 -6.08
C LYS A 157 6.81 -17.55 -4.80
N GLN A 158 6.59 -16.55 -3.94
CA GLN A 158 5.86 -16.74 -2.69
C GLN A 158 4.40 -17.10 -2.96
N ARG A 159 3.91 -18.18 -2.35
CA ARG A 159 2.49 -18.56 -2.40
C ARG A 159 1.63 -17.70 -1.49
N GLU A 160 2.25 -17.11 -0.48
CA GLU A 160 1.56 -16.32 0.52
C GLU A 160 2.38 -15.10 0.89
N VAL A 161 1.72 -13.94 0.95
CA VAL A 161 2.33 -12.65 1.29
C VAL A 161 1.43 -11.86 2.22
N ALA A 162 2.04 -11.08 3.10
CA ALA A 162 1.34 -10.10 3.90
C ALA A 162 1.52 -8.71 3.30
N VAL A 163 0.46 -7.92 3.38
CA VAL A 163 0.46 -6.51 3.00
C VAL A 163 -0.14 -5.69 4.13
N VAL A 164 0.58 -4.65 4.53
CA VAL A 164 0.15 -3.70 5.56
C VAL A 164 -0.06 -2.34 4.92
N LEU A 165 -1.29 -1.81 5.03
CA LEU A 165 -1.62 -0.44 4.66
C LEU A 165 -1.47 0.44 5.90
N ASP A 166 -0.32 1.09 6.05
CA ASP A 166 0.09 1.82 7.25
C ASP A 166 0.01 3.34 7.03
N GLN A 167 -1.22 3.86 7.05
CA GLN A 167 -1.49 5.28 6.79
C GLN A 167 -2.01 6.00 8.04
N ARG A 168 -3.16 5.60 8.59
CA ARG A 168 -3.82 6.29 9.71
C ARG A 168 -3.40 5.71 11.07
N GLY A 169 -3.37 6.56 12.10
CA GLY A 169 -3.08 6.15 13.46
C GLY A 169 -2.37 7.25 14.25
N ASP A 170 -1.64 6.82 15.26
CA ASP A 170 -0.79 7.68 16.09
C ASP A 170 0.70 7.32 15.89
N GLY A 171 1.59 8.24 16.29
CA GLY A 171 3.03 8.04 16.23
C GLY A 171 3.66 8.12 14.84
N THR A 172 4.98 7.94 14.78
CA THR A 172 5.76 8.04 13.54
C THR A 172 5.70 6.77 12.70
N ARG A 173 5.84 6.91 11.38
CA ARG A 173 5.94 5.81 10.42
C ARG A 173 7.35 5.23 10.34
N ILE A 174 7.89 4.88 11.50
CA ILE A 174 9.23 4.30 11.66
C ILE A 174 9.09 2.94 12.35
N GLY A 175 9.83 1.95 11.88
CA GLY A 175 9.84 0.61 12.47
C GLY A 175 8.58 -0.20 12.15
N GLU A 176 8.18 -1.08 13.07
CA GLU A 176 7.05 -1.99 12.90
C GLU A 176 5.72 -1.23 12.74
N PRO A 177 4.84 -1.63 11.81
CA PRO A 177 3.49 -1.09 11.80
C PRO A 177 2.72 -1.51 13.07
N PRO A 178 1.86 -0.63 13.62
CA PRO A 178 1.08 -0.94 14.82
C PRO A 178 -0.03 -1.96 14.51
N GLY A 179 -0.49 -2.67 15.56
CA GLY A 179 -1.68 -3.53 15.48
C GLY A 179 -1.45 -4.96 14.97
N LEU A 180 -0.19 -5.42 14.89
CA LEU A 180 0.12 -6.81 14.58
C LEU A 180 -0.08 -7.72 15.80
N THR A 181 -1.02 -8.66 15.71
CA THR A 181 -1.21 -9.67 16.77
C THR A 181 -0.05 -10.68 16.78
N PRO A 182 0.21 -11.37 17.91
CA PRO A 182 1.23 -12.42 17.97
C PRO A 182 1.04 -13.52 16.91
N ALA A 183 -0.21 -13.89 16.62
CA ALA A 183 -0.54 -14.91 15.62
C ALA A 183 -0.24 -14.46 14.18
N ILE A 184 -0.45 -13.18 13.87
CA ILE A 184 -0.07 -12.62 12.56
C ILE A 184 1.45 -12.48 12.49
N ARG A 185 2.07 -11.97 13.57
CA ARG A 185 3.52 -11.76 13.67
C ARG A 185 4.30 -13.06 13.51
N SER A 186 3.80 -14.19 13.99
CA SER A 186 4.49 -15.48 13.90
C SER A 186 4.48 -16.11 12.51
N LEU A 187 3.73 -15.57 11.54
CA LEU A 187 3.68 -16.12 10.18
C LEU A 187 5.04 -15.96 9.47
N GLU A 188 5.65 -17.02 8.99
CA GLU A 188 6.95 -16.97 8.28
C GLU A 188 6.78 -16.61 6.79
N ILE A 189 6.08 -15.51 6.52
CA ILE A 189 5.80 -15.01 5.16
C ILE A 189 6.36 -13.61 4.94
N PRO A 190 6.75 -13.25 3.70
CA PRO A 190 7.18 -11.89 3.37
C PRO A 190 6.07 -10.86 3.58
N CYS A 191 6.45 -9.67 4.02
CA CYS A 191 5.55 -8.59 4.36
C CYS A 191 5.96 -7.27 3.72
N LEU A 192 5.07 -6.70 2.91
CA LEU A 192 5.19 -5.34 2.40
C LEU A 192 4.40 -4.37 3.30
N VAL A 193 5.03 -3.26 3.68
CA VAL A 193 4.40 -2.23 4.51
C VAL A 193 4.34 -0.92 3.73
N PHE A 194 3.18 -0.62 3.17
CA PHE A 194 2.95 0.57 2.37
C PHE A 194 2.57 1.76 3.25
N ARG A 195 3.34 2.84 3.11
CA ARG A 195 3.21 4.09 3.86
C ARG A 195 3.32 5.24 2.87
N PRO A 196 2.49 6.29 2.97
CA PRO A 196 2.56 7.41 2.01
C PRO A 196 3.83 8.26 2.18
N ASP A 197 4.39 8.29 3.39
CA ASP A 197 5.62 9.01 3.73
C ASP A 197 6.26 8.39 5.00
N ARG A 198 7.37 8.98 5.46
CA ARG A 198 8.08 8.59 6.70
C ARG A 198 7.75 9.45 7.92
N GLY A 199 6.78 10.37 7.80
CA GLY A 199 6.33 11.29 8.83
C GLY A 199 5.42 10.66 9.89
N SER A 200 4.66 11.50 10.58
CA SER A 200 3.74 11.08 11.63
C SER A 200 2.37 10.74 11.06
N ARG A 201 1.75 9.68 11.58
CA ARG A 201 0.37 9.33 11.25
C ARG A 201 -0.58 10.37 11.81
N ALA A 202 -1.70 10.56 11.11
CA ALA A 202 -2.88 11.19 11.69
C ALA A 202 -4.10 10.25 11.57
N ASN A 203 -4.93 10.19 12.62
CA ASN A 203 -6.12 9.34 12.65
C ASN A 203 -7.14 9.61 11.53
N LYS A 204 -7.09 10.79 10.89
CA LYS A 204 -8.04 11.23 9.84
C LYS A 204 -7.35 11.66 8.55
N GLU A 205 -6.09 11.30 8.41
CA GLU A 205 -5.35 11.57 7.19
C GLU A 205 -6.10 11.07 5.95
N THR A 206 -6.18 11.91 4.94
CA THR A 206 -6.87 11.60 3.69
C THR A 206 -6.03 12.12 2.54
N LEU A 207 -5.55 11.21 1.70
CA LEU A 207 -4.85 11.51 0.46
C LEU A 207 -5.89 11.75 -0.63
N THR A 208 -5.65 12.76 -1.45
CA THR A 208 -6.50 13.19 -2.56
C THR A 208 -5.63 13.64 -3.73
N GLY A 209 -6.21 13.72 -4.93
CA GLY A 209 -5.52 14.21 -6.13
C GLY A 209 -4.19 13.49 -6.40
N GLU A 210 -3.17 14.26 -6.76
CA GLU A 210 -1.85 13.76 -7.12
C GLU A 210 -1.20 12.92 -6.01
N ALA A 211 -1.38 13.29 -4.74
CA ALA A 211 -0.82 12.53 -3.62
C ALA A 211 -1.46 11.14 -3.48
N TRP A 212 -2.76 11.02 -3.75
CA TRP A 212 -3.44 9.74 -3.83
C TRP A 212 -2.95 8.93 -5.02
N GLU A 213 -2.95 9.54 -6.21
CA GLU A 213 -2.56 8.89 -7.47
C GLU A 213 -1.12 8.36 -7.43
N ALA A 214 -0.18 9.16 -6.93
CA ALA A 214 1.20 8.76 -6.76
C ALA A 214 1.34 7.57 -5.79
N PHE A 215 0.68 7.63 -4.62
CA PHE A 215 0.80 6.57 -3.62
C PHE A 215 0.20 5.25 -4.11
N VAL A 216 -1.01 5.26 -4.68
CA VAL A 216 -1.60 4.03 -5.21
C VAL A 216 -0.87 3.53 -6.46
N GLY A 217 -0.28 4.44 -7.25
CA GLY A 217 0.59 4.10 -8.37
C GLY A 217 1.84 3.32 -7.92
N ASP A 218 2.52 3.78 -6.87
CA ASP A 218 3.67 3.09 -6.28
C ASP A 218 3.29 1.71 -5.73
N ILE A 219 2.15 1.60 -5.04
CA ILE A 219 1.65 0.30 -4.57
C ILE A 219 1.39 -0.63 -5.77
N ASP A 220 0.73 -0.15 -6.82
CA ASP A 220 0.39 -0.94 -8.00
C ASP A 220 1.66 -1.42 -8.75
N GLU A 221 2.66 -0.55 -8.91
CA GLU A 221 3.96 -0.93 -9.45
C GLU A 221 4.64 -2.00 -8.56
N SER A 222 4.64 -1.82 -7.24
CA SER A 222 5.20 -2.80 -6.29
C SER A 222 4.50 -4.15 -6.35
N LEU A 223 3.17 -4.17 -6.45
CA LEU A 223 2.40 -5.42 -6.57
C LEU A 223 2.69 -6.10 -7.92
N ARG A 224 2.83 -5.35 -9.02
CA ARG A 224 3.24 -5.93 -10.31
C ARG A 224 4.68 -6.42 -10.29
N ALA A 225 5.62 -5.68 -9.72
CA ALA A 225 7.02 -6.10 -9.67
C ALA A 225 7.21 -7.29 -8.71
N GLY A 226 6.51 -7.28 -7.57
CA GLY A 226 6.68 -8.25 -6.51
C GLY A 226 5.78 -9.48 -6.61
N LEU A 227 4.54 -9.34 -7.11
CA LEU A 227 3.51 -10.39 -7.06
C LEU A 227 3.04 -10.90 -8.43
N SER A 228 3.63 -10.46 -9.55
CA SER A 228 3.26 -10.89 -10.92
C SER A 228 3.55 -12.36 -11.30
N GLY A 229 3.79 -13.23 -10.31
CA GLY A 229 4.09 -14.65 -10.51
C GLY A 229 2.85 -15.55 -10.67
N GLU A 230 2.94 -16.78 -10.12
CA GLU A 230 1.90 -17.81 -10.21
C GLU A 230 0.50 -17.29 -9.81
N GLN A 231 -0.53 -17.71 -10.57
CA GLN A 231 -1.93 -17.49 -10.18
C GLN A 231 -2.25 -18.21 -8.87
N GLY A 232 -3.25 -17.73 -8.13
CA GLY A 232 -3.70 -18.41 -6.91
C GLY A 232 -2.93 -18.08 -5.63
N LYS A 233 -2.22 -16.94 -5.57
CA LYS A 233 -1.54 -16.48 -4.34
C LYS A 233 -2.53 -16.20 -3.21
N THR A 234 -2.06 -16.41 -1.98
CA THR A 234 -2.75 -15.95 -0.77
C THR A 234 -2.21 -14.58 -0.37
N VAL A 235 -3.09 -13.60 -0.19
CA VAL A 235 -2.74 -12.26 0.30
C VAL A 235 -3.40 -12.04 1.65
N ARG A 236 -2.60 -11.67 2.64
CA ARG A 236 -3.07 -11.25 3.96
C ARG A 236 -2.98 -9.73 4.07
N LEU A 237 -4.11 -9.05 3.95
CA LEU A 237 -4.19 -7.60 4.05
C LEU A 237 -4.55 -7.16 5.46
N LEU A 238 -3.81 -6.20 5.98
CA LEU A 238 -4.05 -5.59 7.29
C LEU A 238 -3.65 -4.12 7.29
N GLY A 239 -3.94 -3.42 8.38
CA GLY A 239 -3.49 -2.05 8.59
C GLY A 239 -4.59 -1.09 8.98
N ARG A 240 -4.29 0.20 8.87
CA ARG A 240 -5.16 1.32 9.19
C ARG A 240 -4.95 2.40 8.14
N SER A 241 -5.99 2.73 7.39
CA SER A 241 -5.93 3.70 6.31
C SER A 241 -7.27 4.41 6.10
N GLN A 242 -7.29 5.36 5.17
CA GLN A 242 -8.56 5.77 4.55
C GLN A 242 -9.23 4.57 3.90
N LEU A 243 -10.57 4.53 3.92
CA LEU A 243 -11.36 3.39 3.45
C LEU A 243 -11.33 3.23 1.93
N ALA A 244 -11.04 4.30 1.19
CA ALA A 244 -10.78 4.20 -0.25
C ALA A 244 -9.61 3.25 -0.57
N LEU A 245 -8.56 3.20 0.26
CA LEU A 245 -7.34 2.42 0.03
C LEU A 245 -7.55 0.89 0.05
N PRO A 246 -8.16 0.26 1.06
CA PRO A 246 -8.43 -1.17 1.05
C PRO A 246 -9.43 -1.57 -0.04
N LEU A 247 -10.36 -0.68 -0.40
CA LEU A 247 -11.28 -0.91 -1.52
C LEU A 247 -10.52 -0.93 -2.85
N TRP A 248 -9.68 0.09 -3.10
CA TRP A 248 -8.79 0.16 -4.25
C TRP A 248 -7.88 -1.07 -4.34
N PHE A 249 -7.25 -1.44 -3.23
CA PHE A 249 -6.35 -2.59 -3.15
C PHE A 249 -7.08 -3.88 -3.54
N GLY A 250 -8.31 -4.05 -3.05
CA GLY A 250 -9.19 -5.15 -3.45
C GLY A 250 -9.37 -5.24 -4.97
N ARG A 251 -9.59 -4.11 -5.66
CA ARG A 251 -9.77 -4.07 -7.13
C ARG A 251 -8.54 -4.58 -7.90
N ARG A 252 -7.33 -4.42 -7.34
CA ARG A 252 -6.09 -4.96 -7.92
C ARG A 252 -5.97 -6.48 -7.76
N LEU A 253 -6.68 -7.05 -6.79
CA LEU A 253 -6.78 -8.50 -6.57
C LEU A 253 -8.07 -9.07 -7.19
N GLN A 254 -8.27 -8.81 -8.49
CA GLN A 254 -9.45 -9.25 -9.23
C GLN A 254 -9.74 -10.73 -9.01
N ARG A 255 -11.01 -11.14 -8.98
CA ARG A 255 -11.39 -12.55 -8.77
C ARG A 255 -10.76 -13.51 -9.79
N SER A 256 -10.52 -13.05 -11.01
CA SER A 256 -9.85 -13.78 -12.10
C SER A 256 -8.39 -14.15 -11.80
N THR A 257 -7.74 -13.52 -10.82
CA THR A 257 -6.37 -13.89 -10.40
C THR A 257 -6.33 -15.12 -9.49
N TRP A 258 -7.51 -15.64 -9.11
CA TRP A 258 -7.71 -16.73 -8.15
C TRP A 258 -7.07 -16.46 -6.78
N THR A 259 -6.82 -15.19 -6.47
CA THR A 259 -6.19 -14.78 -5.21
C THR A 259 -7.09 -15.08 -4.03
N ILE A 260 -6.56 -15.82 -3.05
CA ILE A 260 -7.22 -15.99 -1.76
C ILE A 260 -6.85 -14.80 -0.89
N LEU A 261 -7.84 -13.99 -0.54
CA LEU A 261 -7.67 -12.79 0.28
C LEU A 261 -8.14 -13.06 1.69
N PHE A 262 -7.28 -12.80 2.67
CA PHE A 262 -7.62 -12.67 4.08
C PHE A 262 -7.41 -11.22 4.49
N ALA A 263 -8.47 -10.52 4.84
CA ALA A 263 -8.42 -9.14 5.30
C ALA A 263 -8.67 -9.09 6.81
N TYR A 264 -7.77 -8.43 7.54
CA TYR A 264 -7.79 -8.32 8.99
C TYR A 264 -8.10 -6.90 9.42
N GLY A 265 -8.89 -6.76 10.48
CA GLY A 265 -9.12 -5.47 11.11
C GLY A 265 -9.90 -5.61 12.41
N GLY A 266 -10.21 -4.46 13.02
CA GLY A 266 -10.91 -4.42 14.31
C GLY A 266 -10.01 -4.73 15.52
N PRO A 267 -10.51 -4.49 16.74
CA PRO A 267 -9.74 -4.61 17.97
C PRO A 267 -9.40 -6.06 18.34
N ARG A 268 -10.08 -7.06 17.74
CA ARG A 268 -9.86 -8.49 18.00
C ARG A 268 -9.18 -9.20 16.83
N ALA A 269 -8.65 -8.43 15.87
CA ALA A 269 -8.09 -8.94 14.62
C ALA A 269 -9.06 -9.87 13.88
N GLU A 270 -10.32 -9.45 13.81
CA GLU A 270 -11.35 -10.07 12.99
C GLU A 270 -10.86 -10.23 11.55
N CYS A 271 -11.20 -11.38 10.94
CA CYS A 271 -10.73 -11.74 9.62
C CYS A 271 -11.90 -12.09 8.70
N PHE A 272 -11.96 -11.41 7.56
CA PHE A 272 -12.86 -11.77 6.45
C PHE A 272 -12.04 -12.30 5.28
N SER A 273 -12.56 -13.33 4.63
CA SER A 273 -11.86 -13.94 3.50
C SER A 273 -12.79 -14.39 2.39
N ASN A 274 -12.26 -14.43 1.17
CA ASN A 274 -12.91 -15.09 0.04
C ASN A 274 -12.57 -16.58 -0.05
N LYS A 275 -11.92 -17.18 0.96
CA LYS A 275 -11.57 -18.61 0.93
C LYS A 275 -12.83 -19.46 0.79
N GLY A 276 -12.77 -20.42 -0.13
CA GLY A 276 -13.91 -21.27 -0.49
C GLY A 276 -15.02 -20.57 -1.27
N TRP A 277 -14.86 -19.29 -1.62
CA TRP A 277 -15.78 -18.58 -2.50
C TRP A 277 -15.31 -18.76 -3.95
N GLY A 278 -16.10 -19.45 -4.77
CA GLY A 278 -15.73 -19.73 -6.16
C GLY A 278 -15.34 -18.46 -6.94
N PHE A 279 -14.32 -18.53 -7.78
CA PHE A 279 -13.72 -17.36 -8.43
C PHE A 279 -14.46 -16.85 -9.68
N LEU A 280 -15.69 -17.32 -9.91
CA LEU A 280 -16.55 -16.76 -10.96
C LEU A 280 -16.71 -15.26 -10.74
N ALA A 281 -16.66 -14.55 -11.86
CA ALA A 281 -16.52 -13.12 -11.88
C ALA A 281 -17.45 -12.59 -13.01
N PRO A 282 -18.41 -11.70 -12.69
CA PRO A 282 -18.77 -11.23 -11.35
C PRO A 282 -19.34 -12.35 -10.44
N PRO A 283 -19.34 -12.16 -9.10
CA PRO A 283 -19.98 -13.10 -8.19
C PRO A 283 -21.46 -13.33 -8.53
N GLN A 284 -21.87 -14.59 -8.59
CA GLN A 284 -23.24 -14.99 -8.93
C GLN A 284 -24.10 -15.17 -7.68
N GLY A 285 -25.44 -15.13 -7.86
CA GLY A 285 -26.41 -15.45 -6.82
C GLY A 285 -26.72 -14.33 -5.82
N GLY A 286 -26.35 -13.08 -6.13
CA GLY A 286 -26.75 -11.91 -5.36
C GLY A 286 -28.20 -11.49 -5.60
N ASP A 287 -28.80 -10.85 -4.61
CA ASP A 287 -30.12 -10.22 -4.71
C ASP A 287 -29.99 -8.72 -5.05
N ALA A 288 -30.42 -8.34 -6.25
CA ALA A 288 -30.43 -6.95 -6.68
C ALA A 288 -31.51 -6.10 -5.97
N ALA A 289 -32.53 -6.74 -5.38
CA ALA A 289 -33.55 -6.09 -4.55
C ALA A 289 -33.10 -5.89 -3.08
N CYS A 290 -31.80 -5.99 -2.79
CA CYS A 290 -31.23 -5.88 -1.45
C CYS A 290 -31.34 -4.48 -0.79
N THR A 291 -31.85 -3.48 -1.50
CA THR A 291 -31.94 -2.10 -1.00
C THR A 291 -33.10 -1.89 -0.03
N LYS A 292 -32.90 -1.01 0.96
CA LYS A 292 -33.95 -0.57 1.88
C LYS A 292 -34.50 0.79 1.44
N ARG A 293 -35.82 0.97 1.60
CA ARG A 293 -36.45 2.28 1.38
C ARG A 293 -36.10 3.23 2.53
N THR A 294 -35.84 4.48 2.18
CA THR A 294 -35.59 5.56 3.14
C THR A 294 -36.14 6.87 2.59
N PRO A 295 -36.63 7.80 3.43
CA PRO A 295 -36.97 9.16 2.98
C PRO A 295 -35.74 10.02 2.64
N HIS A 296 -34.53 9.54 2.95
CA HIS A 296 -33.30 10.32 2.78
C HIS A 296 -32.65 10.18 1.41
N LEU A 297 -32.92 9.09 0.69
CA LEU A 297 -32.38 8.81 -0.64
C LEU A 297 -33.52 8.42 -1.59
N THR A 298 -33.49 8.98 -2.79
CA THR A 298 -34.57 8.78 -3.78
C THR A 298 -34.13 7.79 -4.86
N PRO A 299 -34.75 6.61 -4.99
CA PRO A 299 -34.40 5.67 -6.05
C PRO A 299 -34.73 6.23 -7.44
N PRO A 300 -34.06 5.77 -8.51
CA PRO A 300 -34.45 6.11 -9.87
C PRO A 300 -35.83 5.51 -10.19
N LYS A 301 -36.64 6.24 -10.97
CA LYS A 301 -37.95 5.76 -11.42
C LYS A 301 -37.76 4.70 -12.50
N THR A 302 -38.61 3.67 -12.50
CA THR A 302 -38.61 2.64 -13.55
C THR A 302 -38.72 3.29 -14.93
N GLY A 303 -37.81 2.94 -15.84
CA GLY A 303 -37.75 3.49 -17.20
C GLY A 303 -37.04 4.84 -17.34
N ALA A 304 -36.58 5.45 -16.24
CA ALA A 304 -35.77 6.67 -16.30
C ALA A 304 -34.28 6.34 -16.48
N ALA A 305 -33.56 7.15 -17.25
CA ALA A 305 -32.10 7.06 -17.32
C ALA A 305 -31.47 7.60 -16.01
N CYS A 306 -30.48 6.89 -15.49
CA CYS A 306 -29.75 7.27 -14.28
C CYS A 306 -28.23 7.03 -14.50
N PRO A 307 -27.54 7.88 -15.26
CA PRO A 307 -26.12 7.66 -15.60
C PRO A 307 -25.17 7.77 -14.40
N HIS A 308 -25.59 8.45 -13.32
CA HIS A 308 -24.82 8.65 -12.10
C HIS A 308 -25.73 8.53 -10.86
N ILE A 309 -25.36 7.67 -9.93
CA ILE A 309 -26.16 7.37 -8.73
C ILE A 309 -25.31 7.35 -7.46
N ALA A 310 -25.91 7.73 -6.32
CA ALA A 310 -25.31 7.51 -5.00
C ALA A 310 -25.68 6.12 -4.48
N LEU A 311 -24.71 5.36 -3.98
CA LEU A 311 -24.95 4.07 -3.34
C LEU A 311 -24.39 4.10 -1.92
N ALA A 312 -25.25 3.93 -0.93
CA ALA A 312 -24.89 3.93 0.49
C ALA A 312 -24.84 2.49 1.03
N LEU A 313 -23.68 2.07 1.53
CA LEU A 313 -23.45 0.81 2.26
C LEU A 313 -23.08 1.17 3.70
N CYS A 314 -24.08 1.42 4.53
CA CYS A 314 -23.86 1.93 5.87
C CYS A 314 -25.01 1.61 6.83
N PRO A 315 -24.81 1.74 8.15
CA PRO A 315 -25.90 1.74 9.11
C PRO A 315 -26.78 3.00 8.93
N ALA A 316 -28.03 2.93 9.42
CA ALA A 316 -29.02 3.99 9.24
C ALA A 316 -28.58 5.36 9.79
N ASN A 317 -27.75 5.39 10.83
CA ASN A 317 -27.27 6.62 11.46
C ASN A 317 -26.35 7.47 10.57
N ARG A 318 -25.85 6.94 9.45
CA ARG A 318 -25.03 7.68 8.47
C ARG A 318 -25.84 8.32 7.34
N LEU A 319 -27.13 7.99 7.21
CA LEU A 319 -27.97 8.45 6.10
C LEU A 319 -28.22 9.96 6.11
N LEU A 320 -28.31 10.57 7.30
CA LEU A 320 -28.52 12.00 7.42
C LEU A 320 -27.32 12.78 6.86
N ASP A 321 -26.10 12.41 7.25
CA ASP A 321 -24.87 13.01 6.75
C ASP A 321 -24.75 12.89 5.23
N ILE A 322 -25.08 11.73 4.68
CA ILE A 322 -25.05 11.49 3.22
C ILE A 322 -26.09 12.36 2.52
N ARG A 323 -27.32 12.41 3.03
CA ARG A 323 -28.39 13.27 2.48
C ARG A 323 -27.97 14.73 2.48
N ASP A 324 -27.42 15.20 3.58
CA ASP A 324 -27.06 16.62 3.75
C ASP A 324 -25.89 17.00 2.83
N TYR A 325 -24.90 16.11 2.68
CA TYR A 325 -23.87 16.24 1.66
C TYR A 325 -24.46 16.33 0.25
N LEU A 326 -25.29 15.36 -0.16
CA LEU A 326 -25.88 15.30 -1.51
C LEU A 326 -26.73 16.54 -1.84
N LYS A 327 -27.39 17.14 -0.84
CA LYS A 327 -28.16 18.39 -1.02
C LYS A 327 -27.31 19.64 -1.09
N SER A 328 -26.11 19.60 -0.52
CA SER A 328 -25.20 20.75 -0.44
C SER A 328 -24.24 20.86 -1.63
N VAL A 329 -24.15 19.82 -2.47
CA VAL A 329 -23.24 19.77 -3.62
C VAL A 329 -24.05 19.71 -4.91
N ASP A 330 -23.99 20.77 -5.72
CA ASP A 330 -24.78 20.89 -6.97
C ASP A 330 -24.51 19.74 -7.97
N ALA A 331 -23.28 19.24 -8.03
CA ALA A 331 -22.87 18.16 -8.93
C ALA A 331 -23.16 16.75 -8.38
N ALA A 332 -23.80 16.63 -7.22
CA ALA A 332 -24.10 15.34 -6.60
C ALA A 332 -25.16 14.54 -7.37
N PRO A 333 -25.16 13.19 -7.26
CA PRO A 333 -26.22 12.36 -7.81
C PRO A 333 -27.60 12.74 -7.26
N LYS A 334 -28.57 12.92 -8.16
CA LYS A 334 -29.98 13.18 -7.79
C LYS A 334 -30.69 11.95 -7.24
N HIS A 335 -30.21 10.76 -7.61
CA HIS A 335 -30.76 9.49 -7.19
C HIS A 335 -29.80 8.80 -6.23
N GLY A 336 -30.37 8.06 -5.27
CA GLY A 336 -29.62 7.31 -4.29
C GLY A 336 -30.32 6.04 -3.87
N LEU A 337 -29.52 5.02 -3.55
CA LEU A 337 -29.96 3.74 -3.00
C LEU A 337 -29.17 3.41 -1.75
N TRP A 338 -29.77 2.62 -0.86
CA TRP A 338 -29.18 2.24 0.41
C TRP A 338 -29.27 0.74 0.63
N ILE A 339 -28.13 0.13 0.91
CA ILE A 339 -28.02 -1.21 1.47
C ILE A 339 -27.68 -1.01 2.95
N GLU A 340 -28.62 -1.38 3.81
CA GLU A 340 -28.42 -1.31 5.26
C GLU A 340 -27.38 -2.32 5.72
N THR A 341 -26.36 -1.85 6.42
CA THR A 341 -25.30 -2.71 6.95
C THR A 341 -25.42 -2.79 8.47
N GLY A 342 -25.57 -4.00 9.00
CA GLY A 342 -25.43 -4.30 10.43
C GLY A 342 -23.99 -4.61 10.83
N ILE A 343 -23.82 -5.21 12.01
CA ILE A 343 -22.54 -5.77 12.43
C ILE A 343 -22.23 -6.99 11.56
N LEU A 344 -21.12 -6.93 10.82
CA LEU A 344 -20.60 -8.06 10.06
C LEU A 344 -19.72 -8.90 10.99
N ALA A 345 -20.08 -10.18 11.15
CA ALA A 345 -19.42 -11.11 12.07
C ALA A 345 -18.76 -12.30 11.35
N SER A 346 -19.04 -12.51 10.06
CA SER A 346 -18.48 -13.63 9.30
C SER A 346 -18.13 -13.26 7.87
N SER A 347 -17.22 -14.04 7.29
CA SER A 347 -16.88 -13.96 5.87
C SER A 347 -18.12 -14.14 4.97
N ASP A 348 -19.05 -15.00 5.35
CA ASP A 348 -20.23 -15.29 4.51
C ASP A 348 -21.22 -14.13 4.48
N GLN A 349 -21.39 -13.40 5.59
CA GLN A 349 -22.19 -12.16 5.59
C GLN A 349 -21.59 -11.11 4.66
N VAL A 350 -20.26 -10.99 4.64
CA VAL A 350 -19.56 -10.07 3.73
C VAL A 350 -19.72 -10.52 2.28
N LYS A 351 -19.53 -11.81 1.99
CA LYS A 351 -19.72 -12.36 0.64
C LYS A 351 -21.13 -12.11 0.11
N THR A 352 -22.16 -12.31 0.94
CA THR A 352 -23.55 -12.01 0.60
C THR A 352 -23.76 -10.52 0.32
N LEU A 353 -23.26 -9.64 1.19
CA LEU A 353 -23.33 -8.19 0.96
C LEU A 353 -22.67 -7.78 -0.37
N VAL A 354 -21.49 -8.35 -0.66
CA VAL A 354 -20.76 -8.08 -1.91
C VAL A 354 -21.52 -8.61 -3.12
N ALA A 355 -22.01 -9.85 -3.09
CA ALA A 355 -22.79 -10.42 -4.18
C ALA A 355 -24.06 -9.60 -4.47
N ASN A 356 -24.78 -9.19 -3.42
CA ASN A 356 -25.95 -8.32 -3.54
C ASN A 356 -25.60 -6.94 -4.13
N SER A 357 -24.48 -6.35 -3.69
CA SER A 357 -24.00 -5.07 -4.22
C SER A 357 -23.65 -5.17 -5.70
N VAL A 358 -23.01 -6.26 -6.13
CA VAL A 358 -22.70 -6.52 -7.53
C VAL A 358 -23.96 -6.70 -8.37
N ALA A 359 -24.89 -7.56 -7.94
CA ALA A 359 -26.15 -7.79 -8.64
C ALA A 359 -26.96 -6.50 -8.81
N LEU A 360 -27.00 -5.65 -7.77
CA LEU A 360 -27.64 -4.34 -7.85
C LEU A 360 -26.95 -3.43 -8.88
N LEU A 361 -25.62 -3.38 -8.89
CA LEU A 361 -24.88 -2.52 -9.81
C LEU A 361 -25.00 -2.99 -11.27
N GLU A 362 -25.05 -4.30 -11.51
CA GLU A 362 -25.36 -4.85 -12.84
C GLU A 362 -26.78 -4.47 -13.28
N GLU A 363 -27.77 -4.59 -12.39
CA GLU A 363 -29.14 -4.16 -12.68
C GLU A 363 -29.22 -2.66 -13.00
N LEU A 364 -28.50 -1.83 -12.22
CA LEU A 364 -28.42 -0.39 -12.42
C LEU A 364 -27.78 -0.02 -13.76
N ARG A 365 -26.72 -0.73 -14.15
CA ARG A 365 -26.08 -0.58 -15.46
C ARG A 365 -27.04 -0.95 -16.58
N ASP A 366 -27.67 -2.11 -16.49
CA ASP A 366 -28.43 -2.69 -17.60
C ASP A 366 -29.81 -2.04 -17.76
N ARG A 367 -30.49 -1.71 -16.66
CA ARG A 367 -31.86 -1.13 -16.70
C ARG A 367 -31.89 0.39 -16.75
N PHE A 368 -30.90 1.06 -16.15
CA PHE A 368 -30.91 2.53 -16.00
C PHE A 368 -29.75 3.21 -16.74
N GLY A 369 -28.87 2.45 -17.40
CA GLY A 369 -27.71 3.01 -18.10
C GLY A 369 -26.68 3.63 -17.14
N THR A 370 -26.61 3.15 -15.91
CA THR A 370 -25.70 3.69 -14.88
C THR A 370 -24.25 3.44 -15.30
N ARG A 371 -23.43 4.51 -15.30
CA ARG A 371 -22.00 4.44 -15.65
C ARG A 371 -21.08 4.95 -14.54
N ARG A 372 -21.59 5.80 -13.65
CA ARG A 372 -20.85 6.36 -12.51
C ARG A 372 -21.59 6.08 -11.22
N VAL A 373 -20.86 5.75 -10.16
CA VAL A 373 -21.40 5.49 -8.83
C VAL A 373 -20.58 6.23 -7.79
N SER A 374 -21.24 7.08 -7.01
CA SER A 374 -20.67 7.67 -5.80
C SER A 374 -20.96 6.73 -4.62
N LEU A 375 -19.95 5.99 -4.18
CA LEU A 375 -20.07 4.96 -3.15
C LEU A 375 -19.79 5.56 -1.78
N PHE A 376 -20.82 5.64 -0.94
CA PHE A 376 -20.72 6.01 0.47
C PHE A 376 -20.68 4.73 1.30
N SER A 377 -19.59 4.47 2.01
CA SER A 377 -19.43 3.23 2.78
C SER A 377 -18.98 3.51 4.21
N ALA A 378 -19.65 2.86 5.15
CA ALA A 378 -19.22 2.79 6.55
C ALA A 378 -18.85 1.34 6.94
N LEU A 379 -18.52 0.51 5.95
CA LEU A 379 -18.04 -0.83 6.18
C LEU A 379 -16.70 -0.83 6.92
N PRO A 380 -16.43 -1.84 7.75
CA PRO A 380 -15.12 -1.96 8.39
C PRO A 380 -14.02 -2.17 7.34
N PHE A 381 -12.82 -1.69 7.65
CA PHE A 381 -11.61 -1.79 6.79
C PHE A 381 -11.48 -3.15 6.11
N HIS A 382 -11.67 -4.25 6.86
CA HIS A 382 -11.43 -5.60 6.39
C HIS A 382 -12.55 -6.19 5.51
N ALA A 383 -13.69 -5.51 5.34
CA ALA A 383 -14.74 -5.91 4.39
C ALA A 383 -14.53 -5.30 2.99
N LEU A 384 -13.95 -4.10 2.91
CA LEU A 384 -13.77 -3.35 1.67
C LEU A 384 -12.91 -4.04 0.60
N PRO A 385 -11.84 -4.78 0.94
CA PRO A 385 -11.05 -5.48 -0.06
C PRO A 385 -11.85 -6.54 -0.81
N LEU A 386 -12.75 -7.25 -0.12
CA LEU A 386 -13.63 -8.25 -0.74
C LEU A 386 -14.66 -7.58 -1.67
N LEU A 387 -15.16 -6.40 -1.28
CA LEU A 387 -16.03 -5.60 -2.14
C LEU A 387 -15.26 -5.15 -3.38
N GLY A 388 -14.08 -4.56 -3.21
CA GLY A 388 -13.23 -4.06 -4.31
C GLY A 388 -12.91 -5.14 -5.32
N ALA A 389 -12.50 -6.33 -4.86
CA ALA A 389 -12.17 -7.46 -5.72
C ALA A 389 -13.33 -7.91 -6.63
N ALA A 390 -14.58 -7.64 -6.22
CA ALA A 390 -15.77 -8.02 -6.97
C ALA A 390 -16.31 -6.91 -7.90
N LEU A 391 -15.95 -5.64 -7.66
CA LEU A 391 -16.54 -4.50 -8.36
C LEU A 391 -15.93 -4.21 -9.74
N ASP A 392 -14.69 -4.62 -9.99
CA ASP A 392 -13.95 -4.21 -11.19
C ASP A 392 -14.60 -4.67 -12.51
N GLN A 393 -15.40 -5.74 -12.46
CA GLN A 393 -16.03 -6.34 -13.64
C GLN A 393 -17.46 -5.84 -13.91
N VAL A 394 -17.99 -4.98 -13.04
CA VAL A 394 -19.36 -4.47 -13.20
C VAL A 394 -19.45 -3.42 -14.31
N GLY A 395 -18.33 -2.83 -14.74
CA GLY A 395 -18.30 -1.87 -15.85
C GLY A 395 -18.87 -0.49 -15.48
N VAL A 396 -18.77 -0.11 -14.21
CA VAL A 396 -19.10 1.22 -13.70
C VAL A 396 -17.86 1.91 -13.14
N GLN A 397 -17.74 3.21 -13.36
CA GLN A 397 -16.75 4.05 -12.71
C GLN A 397 -17.20 4.33 -11.26
N LEU A 398 -16.26 4.21 -10.33
CA LEU A 398 -16.52 4.32 -8.90
C LEU A 398 -15.74 5.49 -8.32
N THR A 399 -16.47 6.44 -7.73
CA THR A 399 -15.91 7.45 -6.83
C THR A 399 -16.24 7.01 -5.41
N PHE A 400 -15.22 6.71 -4.61
CA PHE A 400 -15.42 6.43 -3.19
C PHE A 400 -15.54 7.73 -2.42
N MET A 401 -16.62 7.88 -1.66
CA MET A 401 -16.87 9.06 -0.85
C MET A 401 -16.28 8.85 0.54
N GLU A 402 -15.02 9.26 0.72
CA GLU A 402 -14.30 9.15 1.99
C GLU A 402 -14.87 10.15 3.00
N TYR A 403 -15.16 9.70 4.22
CA TYR A 403 -15.71 10.56 5.26
C TYR A 403 -14.61 11.42 5.89
N ALA A 404 -14.72 12.75 5.73
CA ALA A 404 -13.75 13.72 6.23
C ALA A 404 -14.15 14.35 7.58
N ALA A 405 -15.46 14.46 7.88
CA ALA A 405 -15.98 15.25 9.01
C ALA A 405 -15.84 14.63 10.41
N GLY A 406 -14.79 13.87 10.67
CA GLY A 406 -14.57 13.30 11.99
C GLY A 406 -14.12 14.30 13.05
N GLN A 407 -13.67 15.52 12.71
CA GLN A 407 -12.87 16.36 13.63
C GLN A 407 -13.37 17.78 13.89
N ASP A 408 -14.27 18.31 13.09
CA ASP A 408 -14.73 19.68 13.31
C ASP A 408 -16.23 19.80 13.06
N LYS A 409 -16.98 20.16 14.10
CA LYS A 409 -18.41 20.48 14.00
C LYS A 409 -18.66 21.76 13.19
N SER A 410 -17.58 22.47 12.80
CA SER A 410 -17.62 23.63 11.92
C SER A 410 -17.72 23.28 10.43
N LEU A 411 -17.41 22.02 10.03
CA LEU A 411 -17.43 21.64 8.62
C LEU A 411 -18.84 21.77 8.05
N SER A 412 -18.92 22.41 6.89
CA SER A 412 -20.18 22.49 6.17
C SER A 412 -20.59 21.09 5.66
N PRO A 413 -21.88 20.85 5.41
CA PRO A 413 -22.32 19.57 4.84
C PRO A 413 -21.58 19.16 3.56
N ALA A 414 -21.16 20.13 2.74
CA ALA A 414 -20.43 19.90 1.50
C ALA A 414 -19.00 19.36 1.71
N GLU A 415 -18.42 19.58 2.88
CA GLU A 415 -17.07 19.13 3.23
C GLU A 415 -17.08 17.80 4.01
N THR A 416 -18.27 17.24 4.23
CA THR A 416 -18.44 15.99 5.01
C THR A 416 -17.77 14.79 4.34
N TYR A 417 -17.78 14.76 3.00
CA TYR A 417 -17.20 13.71 2.19
C TYR A 417 -16.26 14.28 1.14
N VAL A 418 -15.20 13.54 0.85
CA VAL A 418 -14.26 13.82 -0.22
C VAL A 418 -14.30 12.68 -1.22
N GLY A 419 -14.48 13.00 -2.50
CA GLY A 419 -14.49 12.01 -3.57
C GLY A 419 -13.08 11.53 -3.90
N ILE A 420 -12.87 10.22 -3.87
CA ILE A 420 -11.65 9.53 -4.29
C ILE A 420 -11.98 8.68 -5.50
N GLU A 421 -11.41 9.02 -6.65
CA GLU A 421 -11.56 8.22 -7.88
C GLU A 421 -10.74 6.91 -7.74
N LEU A 422 -11.36 5.78 -8.11
CA LEU A 422 -10.83 4.43 -7.88
C LEU A 422 -10.47 3.65 -9.15
#